data_AF-A0A9P5XFL9-F1
#
_entry.id   AF-A0A9P5XFL9-F1
#
_cell.length_a   1.000
_cell.length_b   1.000
_cell.length_c   1.000
_cell.angle_alpha   90.00
_cell.angle_beta   90.00
_cell.angle_gamma   90.00
#
_symmetry.space_group_name_H-M   'P 1'
#
loop_
_entity.id
_entity.type
_entity.pdbx_description
1 polymer ?
#
loop_
_entity_poly.entity_id
_entity_poly.type
_entity_poly.pdbx_seq_one_letter_code
_entity_poly.pdbx_strand_id
1 'polypeptide(L)'
;MQSILRWSLEHSSPLDSKPNDKPPVSRQQIDPGIIDMILGKPDAVQMKDDIALATDPTKSEDDRLAALDHLEMLVENIDNANDLAALKLWDPLVSLLTSETSSFNIKTQVLWIVGTAVQNNPGAQSEYLSRNPLPILLTFLAPSSALAARSKAIYALSGLLKHNAPAVAALGTPEVNGWPKLREALKDPEFSVQRKIAFLFNTLLTPVQAQYDTDPSVATAPGPELHTVDEQKPNNEIIHETSHAAHLKDPSRSNTSKIARVAFEEHKIIDVVVSALIDSVPHGEDDQAQLDADFQEKALRLLHTYIVICKGHPPDPQRASLRRWLEKDKAWIADSALSSSELSELLQRT
;
A
#
# COMPACT_ATOMS: atom_id res chain seq x y z
N MET A 1 2.92 53.57 -8.51
CA MET A 1 4.21 53.59 -7.77
C MET A 1 4.20 54.48 -6.53
N GLN A 2 3.58 55.68 -6.54
CA GLN A 2 3.54 56.54 -5.35
C GLN A 2 2.65 56.03 -4.20
N SER A 3 1.66 55.18 -4.46
CA SER A 3 0.79 54.59 -3.44
C SER A 3 1.52 53.61 -2.52
N ILE A 4 2.43 52.79 -3.07
CA ILE A 4 3.24 51.83 -2.30
C ILE A 4 4.27 52.56 -1.42
N LEU A 5 4.90 53.62 -1.96
CA LEU A 5 5.83 54.45 -1.20
C LEU A 5 5.13 55.20 -0.07
N ARG A 6 3.91 55.71 -0.31
CA ARG A 6 3.13 56.40 0.72
C ARG A 6 2.69 55.44 1.83
N TRP A 7 2.22 54.23 1.46
CA TRP A 7 1.90 53.18 2.42
C TRP A 7 3.11 52.77 3.26
N SER A 8 4.27 52.57 2.61
CA SER A 8 5.51 52.21 3.29
C SER A 8 6.01 53.30 4.25
N LEU A 9 5.81 54.58 3.92
CA LEU A 9 6.15 55.71 4.78
C LEU A 9 5.20 55.82 5.97
N GLU A 10 3.89 55.65 5.76
CA GLU A 10 2.87 55.67 6.82
C GLU A 10 3.04 54.50 7.81
N HIS A 11 3.61 53.38 7.35
CA HIS A 11 3.80 52.18 8.17
C HIS A 11 5.26 52.01 8.64
N SER A 12 6.16 52.92 8.26
CA SER A 12 7.55 52.96 8.77
C SER A 12 7.61 53.83 10.03
N SER A 13 8.09 53.26 11.14
CA SER A 13 8.26 54.03 12.38
C SER A 13 9.55 54.87 12.35
N PRO A 14 9.57 56.10 12.92
CA PRO A 14 10.79 56.90 13.01
C PRO A 14 11.85 56.25 13.91
N LEU A 15 13.12 56.35 13.49
CA LEU A 15 14.33 55.91 14.20
C LEU A 15 14.84 57.01 15.15
N ASP A 16 13.99 57.47 16.07
CA ASP A 16 14.42 58.35 17.16
C ASP A 16 13.68 57.96 18.44
N SER A 17 14.13 56.88 19.06
CA SER A 17 13.77 56.51 20.43
C SER A 17 14.84 55.58 21.00
N LYS A 18 15.20 55.81 22.26
CA LYS A 18 16.16 55.03 23.06
C LYS A 18 15.86 53.51 23.01
N PRO A 19 16.81 52.62 23.36
CA PRO A 19 16.75 51.18 23.04
C PRO A 19 15.63 50.33 23.68
N ASN A 20 14.59 50.92 24.29
CA ASN A 20 13.62 50.13 25.06
C ASN A 20 12.18 50.67 25.13
N ASP A 21 11.71 51.52 24.21
CA ASP A 21 10.39 52.18 24.34
C ASP A 21 9.43 51.99 23.14
N LYS A 22 9.42 50.80 22.53
CA LYS A 22 8.24 50.34 21.78
C LYS A 22 7.68 49.12 22.50
N PRO A 23 6.44 49.17 23.04
CA PRO A 23 5.77 47.93 23.41
C PRO A 23 5.80 47.02 22.17
N PRO A 24 6.11 45.72 22.31
CA PRO A 24 5.94 44.81 21.19
C PRO A 24 4.51 45.01 20.69
N VAL A 25 4.34 45.30 19.39
CA VAL A 25 3.01 45.35 18.77
C VAL A 25 2.35 44.06 19.20
N SER A 26 1.35 44.12 20.08
CA SER A 26 0.70 42.93 20.58
C SER A 26 0.15 42.28 19.32
N ARG A 27 0.74 41.15 18.91
CA ARG A 27 0.14 40.33 17.85
C ARG A 27 -1.27 40.10 18.36
N GLN A 28 -2.26 40.75 17.74
CA GLN A 28 -3.65 40.55 18.11
C GLN A 28 -3.83 39.05 17.96
N GLN A 29 -4.05 38.36 19.09
CA GLN A 29 -4.27 36.93 19.08
C GLN A 29 -5.52 36.75 18.23
N ILE A 30 -5.33 36.20 17.03
CA ILE A 30 -6.43 35.87 16.14
C ILE A 30 -7.32 34.94 16.96
N ASP A 31 -8.60 35.30 17.08
CA ASP A 31 -9.56 34.54 17.85
C ASP A 31 -9.51 33.08 17.37
N PRO A 32 -9.22 32.11 18.25
CA PRO A 32 -9.20 30.69 17.89
C PRO A 32 -10.49 30.26 17.18
N GLY A 33 -11.64 30.85 17.52
CA GLY A 33 -12.90 30.54 16.84
C GLY A 33 -12.95 30.98 15.36
N ILE A 34 -12.22 32.04 14.99
CA ILE A 34 -12.09 32.46 13.59
C ILE A 34 -11.13 31.54 12.84
N ILE A 35 -10.06 31.08 13.49
CA ILE A 35 -9.12 30.11 12.92
C ILE A 35 -9.83 28.79 12.63
N ASP A 36 -10.61 28.28 13.59
CA ASP A 36 -11.37 27.03 13.44
C ASP A 36 -12.46 27.16 12.37
N MET A 37 -13.09 28.34 12.24
CA MET A 37 -14.10 28.59 11.21
C MET A 37 -13.50 28.67 9.80
N ILE A 38 -12.23 29.08 9.68
CA ILE A 38 -11.52 29.17 8.39
C ILE A 38 -10.86 27.84 8.02
N LEU A 39 -10.23 27.16 8.99
CA LEU A 39 -9.45 25.94 8.76
C LEU A 39 -10.26 24.65 8.95
N GLY A 40 -11.45 24.73 9.54
CA GLY A 40 -12.24 23.56 9.90
C GLY A 40 -11.71 22.84 11.14
N LYS A 41 -12.34 21.71 11.46
CA LYS A 41 -11.86 20.83 12.54
C LYS A 41 -10.53 20.18 12.12
N PRO A 42 -9.53 20.06 13.02
CA PRO A 42 -8.32 19.31 12.70
C PRO A 42 -8.61 17.85 12.36
N ASP A 43 -7.94 17.29 11.35
CA ASP A 43 -8.15 15.91 10.88
C ASP A 43 -8.07 14.89 12.02
N ALA A 44 -7.09 15.01 12.93
CA ALA A 44 -6.95 14.13 14.08
C ALA A 44 -8.18 14.12 15.02
N VAL A 45 -8.95 15.22 15.07
CA VAL A 45 -10.22 15.29 15.81
C VAL A 45 -11.32 14.62 15.00
N GLN A 46 -11.39 14.91 13.70
CA GLN A 46 -12.37 14.29 12.79
C GLN A 46 -12.24 12.76 12.77
N MET A 47 -11.02 12.23 12.64
CA MET A 47 -10.76 10.78 12.67
C MET A 47 -11.23 10.12 13.97
N LYS A 48 -11.11 10.81 15.11
CA LYS A 48 -11.61 10.32 16.41
C LYS A 48 -13.13 10.34 16.46
N ASP A 49 -13.74 11.43 15.99
CA ASP A 49 -15.20 11.56 15.89
C ASP A 49 -15.78 10.43 15.01
N ASP A 50 -15.13 10.15 13.88
CA ASP A 50 -15.55 9.10 12.93
C ASP A 50 -15.47 7.70 13.53
N ILE A 51 -14.35 7.34 14.18
CA ILE A 51 -14.22 6.03 14.85
C ILE A 51 -15.20 5.90 16.01
N ALA A 52 -15.40 6.95 16.79
CA ALA A 52 -16.37 6.94 17.89
C ALA A 52 -17.79 6.68 17.35
N LEU A 53 -18.16 7.33 16.24
CA LEU A 53 -19.45 7.12 15.60
C LEU A 53 -19.55 5.70 15.01
N ALA A 54 -18.53 5.25 14.29
CA ALA A 54 -18.51 3.94 13.63
C ALA A 54 -18.57 2.75 14.61
N THR A 55 -18.07 2.93 15.83
CA THR A 55 -18.08 1.89 16.87
C THR A 55 -19.29 1.93 17.78
N ASP A 56 -20.10 3.00 17.74
CA ASP A 56 -21.31 3.14 18.55
C ASP A 56 -22.46 2.28 17.99
N PRO A 57 -22.88 1.21 18.71
CA PRO A 57 -23.94 0.33 18.25
C PRO A 57 -25.34 0.98 18.30
N THR A 58 -25.48 2.16 18.92
CA THR A 58 -26.74 2.90 18.97
C THR A 58 -26.99 3.74 17.72
N LYS A 59 -25.97 3.93 16.88
CA LYS A 59 -26.07 4.64 15.59
C LYS A 59 -26.60 3.73 14.49
N SER A 60 -27.23 4.33 13.50
CA SER A 60 -27.69 3.59 12.32
C SER A 60 -26.49 3.03 11.55
N GLU A 61 -26.70 1.94 10.80
CA GLU A 61 -25.63 1.38 9.97
C GLU A 61 -25.14 2.40 8.92
N ASP A 62 -26.06 3.17 8.35
CA ASP A 62 -25.74 4.21 7.36
C ASP A 62 -24.84 5.31 7.96
N ASP A 63 -25.14 5.80 9.17
CA ASP A 63 -24.28 6.80 9.84
C ASP A 63 -22.88 6.23 10.11
N ARG A 64 -22.83 4.97 10.58
CA ARG A 64 -21.56 4.28 10.87
C ARG A 64 -20.73 4.09 9.60
N LEU A 65 -21.36 3.73 8.49
CA LEU A 65 -20.71 3.60 7.19
C LEU A 65 -20.24 4.96 6.65
N ALA A 66 -21.04 6.02 6.80
CA ALA A 66 -20.66 7.36 6.39
C ALA A 66 -19.43 7.89 7.16
N ALA A 67 -19.36 7.62 8.47
CA ALA A 67 -18.17 7.94 9.26
C ALA A 67 -16.93 7.15 8.83
N LEU A 68 -17.08 5.85 8.52
CA LEU A 68 -15.97 5.04 8.01
C LEU A 68 -15.54 5.47 6.60
N ASP A 69 -16.45 5.94 5.76
CA ASP A 69 -16.15 6.51 4.44
C ASP A 69 -15.37 7.83 4.56
N HIS A 70 -15.82 8.72 5.46
CA HIS A 70 -15.10 9.95 5.75
C HIS A 70 -13.69 9.69 6.33
N LEU A 71 -13.56 8.72 7.23
CA LEU A 71 -12.25 8.32 7.76
C LEU A 71 -11.33 7.76 6.67
N GLU A 72 -11.87 7.00 5.70
CA GLU A 72 -11.10 6.48 4.58
C GLU A 72 -10.50 7.62 3.75
N MET A 73 -11.30 8.64 3.44
CA MET A 73 -10.85 9.85 2.75
C MET A 73 -9.73 10.57 3.51
N LEU A 74 -9.86 10.73 4.83
CA LEU A 74 -8.81 11.38 5.64
C LEU A 74 -7.50 10.58 5.62
N VAL A 75 -7.60 9.25 5.65
CA VAL A 75 -6.46 8.31 5.67
C VAL A 75 -5.73 8.22 4.32
N GLU A 76 -6.30 8.75 3.22
CA GLU A 76 -5.55 8.92 1.97
C GLU A 76 -4.32 9.83 2.16
N ASN A 77 -4.35 10.73 3.14
CA ASN A 77 -3.17 11.46 3.57
C ASN A 77 -2.25 10.57 4.43
N ILE A 78 -1.00 10.43 4.00
CA ILE A 78 0.01 9.61 4.66
C ILE A 78 0.25 10.02 6.13
N ASP A 79 0.18 11.31 6.45
CA ASP A 79 0.35 11.80 7.82
C ASP A 79 -0.82 11.35 8.71
N ASN A 80 -2.07 11.47 8.22
CA ASN A 80 -3.26 10.97 8.92
C ASN A 80 -3.23 9.44 9.08
N ALA A 81 -2.78 8.71 8.04
CA ALA A 81 -2.59 7.25 8.14
C ALA A 81 -1.60 6.86 9.24
N ASN A 82 -0.51 7.62 9.41
CA ASN A 82 0.45 7.39 10.49
C ASN A 82 -0.12 7.78 11.86
N ASP A 83 -0.94 8.83 11.93
CA ASP A 83 -1.61 9.27 13.15
C ASP A 83 -2.61 8.24 13.70
N LEU A 84 -3.09 7.28 12.90
CA LEU A 84 -3.92 6.16 13.41
C LEU A 84 -3.28 5.47 14.62
N ALA A 85 -1.95 5.37 14.67
CA ALA A 85 -1.24 4.79 15.81
C ALA A 85 -1.21 5.74 17.02
N ALA A 86 -0.82 7.00 16.82
CA ALA A 86 -0.76 8.00 17.88
C ALA A 86 -2.15 8.25 18.51
N LEU A 87 -3.20 8.21 17.70
CA LEU A 87 -4.59 8.39 18.10
C LEU A 87 -5.25 7.11 18.62
N LYS A 88 -4.55 5.96 18.61
CA LYS A 88 -5.03 4.64 19.05
C LYS A 88 -6.27 4.14 18.30
N LEU A 89 -6.34 4.41 17.00
CA LEU A 89 -7.50 4.09 16.15
C LEU A 89 -7.39 2.71 15.47
N TRP A 90 -6.20 2.09 15.44
CA TRP A 90 -6.02 0.73 14.92
C TRP A 90 -6.84 -0.32 15.66
N ASP A 91 -6.87 -0.27 17.00
CA ASP A 91 -7.55 -1.31 17.79
C ASP A 91 -9.07 -1.29 17.59
N PRO A 92 -9.75 -0.11 17.57
CA PRO A 92 -11.14 -0.01 17.12
C PRO A 92 -11.40 -0.57 15.72
N LEU A 93 -10.53 -0.28 14.74
CA LEU A 93 -10.66 -0.81 13.37
C LEU A 93 -10.55 -2.34 13.36
N VAL A 94 -9.57 -2.91 14.05
CA VAL A 94 -9.42 -4.37 14.18
C VAL A 94 -10.62 -5.00 14.90
N SER A 95 -11.16 -4.32 15.91
CA SER A 95 -12.38 -4.76 16.60
C SER A 95 -13.58 -4.80 15.66
N LEU A 96 -13.74 -3.82 14.77
CA LEU A 96 -14.81 -3.81 13.77
C LEU A 96 -14.66 -4.96 12.75
N LEU A 97 -13.44 -5.32 12.35
CA LEU A 97 -13.18 -6.45 11.45
C LEU A 97 -13.51 -7.81 12.08
N THR A 98 -13.18 -7.98 13.35
CA THR A 98 -13.26 -9.27 14.06
C THR A 98 -14.60 -9.51 14.74
N SER A 99 -15.35 -8.45 15.07
CA SER A 99 -16.65 -8.57 15.72
C SER A 99 -17.66 -9.34 14.88
N GLU A 100 -18.39 -10.26 15.51
CA GLU A 100 -19.52 -10.97 14.90
C GLU A 100 -20.72 -10.04 14.66
N THR A 101 -20.85 -8.97 15.44
CA THR A 101 -21.96 -8.01 15.33
C THR A 101 -21.75 -6.98 14.23
N SER A 102 -20.54 -6.86 13.68
CA SER A 102 -20.26 -5.99 12.54
C SER A 102 -20.80 -6.60 11.26
N SER A 103 -21.57 -5.82 10.49
CA SER A 103 -22.06 -6.22 9.18
C SER A 103 -20.91 -6.41 8.17
N PHE A 104 -21.19 -7.12 7.07
CA PHE A 104 -20.22 -7.27 5.99
C PHE A 104 -19.84 -5.93 5.34
N ASN A 105 -20.76 -4.96 5.30
CA ASN A 105 -20.49 -3.63 4.76
C ASN A 105 -19.46 -2.88 5.62
N ILE A 106 -19.67 -2.89 6.94
CA ILE A 106 -18.72 -2.29 7.89
C ILE A 106 -17.34 -2.95 7.78
N LYS A 107 -17.29 -4.29 7.75
CA LYS A 107 -16.01 -5.02 7.58
C LYS A 107 -15.34 -4.66 6.25
N THR A 108 -16.09 -4.53 5.17
CA THR A 108 -15.58 -4.15 3.86
C THR A 108 -14.99 -2.73 3.87
N GLN A 109 -15.68 -1.78 4.50
CA GLN A 109 -15.19 -0.40 4.62
C GLN A 109 -13.92 -0.33 5.47
N VAL A 110 -13.85 -1.08 6.57
CA VAL A 110 -12.63 -1.14 7.38
C VAL A 110 -11.46 -1.77 6.61
N LEU A 111 -11.69 -2.82 5.83
CA LEU A 111 -10.66 -3.38 4.94
C LEU A 111 -10.14 -2.34 3.93
N TRP A 112 -11.01 -1.44 3.47
CA TRP A 112 -10.61 -0.34 2.61
C TRP A 112 -9.70 0.65 3.35
N ILE A 113 -10.12 1.19 4.49
CA ILE A 113 -9.32 2.09 5.33
C ILE A 113 -7.94 1.49 5.63
N VAL A 114 -7.91 0.23 6.05
CA VAL A 114 -6.66 -0.49 6.33
C VAL A 114 -5.77 -0.55 5.09
N GLY A 115 -6.35 -0.91 3.94
CA GLY A 115 -5.59 -1.00 2.69
C GLY A 115 -5.01 0.34 2.25
N THR A 116 -5.77 1.42 2.37
CA THR A 116 -5.33 2.79 2.08
C THR A 116 -4.20 3.19 3.03
N ALA A 117 -4.38 3.00 4.34
CA ALA A 117 -3.40 3.37 5.35
C ALA A 117 -2.03 2.71 5.15
N VAL A 118 -1.99 1.42 4.80
CA VAL A 118 -0.74 0.66 4.66
C VAL A 118 -0.13 0.72 3.25
N GLN A 119 -0.83 1.28 2.27
CA GLN A 119 -0.35 1.31 0.90
C GLN A 119 0.90 2.18 0.76
N ASN A 120 2.03 1.54 0.43
CA ASN A 120 3.33 2.22 0.28
C ASN A 120 3.75 3.04 1.51
N ASN A 121 3.27 2.67 2.69
CA ASN A 121 3.52 3.38 3.95
C ASN A 121 4.17 2.46 5.00
N PRO A 122 5.51 2.45 5.12
CA PRO A 122 6.22 1.60 6.07
C PRO A 122 5.89 1.85 7.54
N GLY A 123 5.52 3.08 7.94
CA GLY A 123 5.09 3.40 9.31
C GLY A 123 3.82 2.62 9.65
N ALA A 124 2.73 2.91 8.93
CA ALA A 124 1.46 2.21 9.07
C ALA A 124 1.56 0.69 8.85
N GLN A 125 2.39 0.22 7.91
CA GLN A 125 2.65 -1.21 7.72
C GLN A 125 3.24 -1.87 8.98
N SER A 126 4.19 -1.21 9.66
CA SER A 126 4.81 -1.76 10.89
C SER A 126 3.80 -1.83 12.02
N GLU A 127 3.05 -0.74 12.20
CA GLU A 127 2.01 -0.62 13.22
C GLU A 127 0.91 -1.66 13.03
N TYR A 128 0.41 -1.80 11.81
CA TYR A 128 -0.62 -2.79 11.54
C TYR A 128 -0.09 -4.22 11.66
N LEU A 129 1.12 -4.53 11.15
CA LEU A 129 1.73 -5.86 11.25
C LEU A 129 1.94 -6.30 12.71
N SER A 130 2.29 -5.37 13.61
CA SER A 130 2.49 -5.66 15.05
C SER A 130 1.26 -6.25 15.74
N ARG A 131 0.07 -6.09 15.14
CA ARG A 131 -1.22 -6.59 15.63
C ARG A 131 -1.60 -7.96 15.05
N ASN A 132 -0.68 -8.63 14.35
CA ASN A 132 -0.90 -9.92 13.69
C ASN A 132 -2.14 -9.96 12.79
N PRO A 133 -2.25 -9.06 11.78
CA PRO A 133 -3.48 -8.92 10.99
C PRO A 133 -3.66 -10.00 9.93
N LEU A 134 -2.59 -10.71 9.56
CA LEU A 134 -2.57 -11.65 8.43
C LEU A 134 -3.63 -12.76 8.56
N PRO A 135 -3.79 -13.46 9.71
CA PRO A 135 -4.84 -14.47 9.84
C PRO A 135 -6.23 -13.91 9.56
N ILE A 136 -6.53 -12.70 10.05
CA ILE A 136 -7.82 -12.02 9.85
C ILE A 136 -8.03 -11.66 8.37
N LEU A 137 -7.05 -11.01 7.73
CA LEU A 137 -7.17 -10.66 6.31
C LEU A 137 -7.36 -11.89 5.42
N LEU A 138 -6.67 -12.98 5.74
CA LEU A 138 -6.74 -14.22 4.97
C LEU A 138 -8.08 -14.95 5.10
N THR A 139 -8.86 -14.75 6.18
CA THR A 139 -10.20 -15.35 6.28
C THR A 139 -11.17 -14.77 5.26
N PHE A 140 -10.99 -13.49 4.90
CA PHE A 140 -11.85 -12.82 3.92
C PHE A 140 -11.62 -13.31 2.50
N LEU A 141 -10.55 -14.05 2.19
CA LEU A 141 -10.30 -14.58 0.85
C LEU A 141 -11.25 -15.72 0.48
N ALA A 142 -11.84 -16.40 1.46
CA ALA A 142 -12.73 -17.52 1.22
C ALA A 142 -13.95 -17.11 0.37
N PRO A 143 -14.39 -17.95 -0.61
CA PRO A 143 -15.57 -17.66 -1.43
C PRO A 143 -16.88 -17.44 -0.65
N SER A 144 -16.94 -17.85 0.62
CA SER A 144 -18.06 -17.56 1.53
C SER A 144 -18.17 -16.08 1.91
N SER A 145 -17.13 -15.28 1.69
CA SER A 145 -17.15 -13.83 1.90
C SER A 145 -17.69 -13.12 0.66
N ALA A 146 -18.35 -11.97 0.86
CA ALA A 146 -18.80 -11.15 -0.26
C ALA A 146 -17.63 -10.70 -1.16
N LEU A 147 -17.86 -10.62 -2.47
CA LEU A 147 -16.82 -10.25 -3.44
C LEU A 147 -16.17 -8.88 -3.15
N ALA A 148 -16.96 -7.92 -2.65
CA ALA A 148 -16.46 -6.61 -2.24
C ALA A 148 -15.45 -6.73 -1.08
N ALA A 149 -15.79 -7.49 -0.03
CA ALA A 149 -14.90 -7.77 1.11
C ALA A 149 -13.62 -8.49 0.65
N ARG A 150 -13.75 -9.50 -0.20
CA ARG A 150 -12.63 -10.24 -0.81
C ARG A 150 -11.69 -9.30 -1.55
N SER A 151 -12.24 -8.42 -2.39
CA SER A 151 -11.46 -7.43 -3.14
C SER A 151 -10.71 -6.45 -2.24
N LYS A 152 -11.36 -5.94 -1.18
CA LYS A 152 -10.72 -5.02 -0.22
C LYS A 152 -9.70 -5.74 0.68
N ALA A 153 -9.92 -7.00 1.04
CA ALA A 153 -8.93 -7.81 1.75
C ALA A 153 -7.66 -8.04 0.90
N ILE A 154 -7.81 -8.34 -0.39
CA ILE A 154 -6.65 -8.47 -1.29
C ILE A 154 -5.94 -7.12 -1.47
N TYR A 155 -6.69 -6.02 -1.51
CA TYR A 155 -6.10 -4.67 -1.54
C TYR A 155 -5.28 -4.38 -0.27
N ALA A 156 -5.81 -4.68 0.91
CA ALA A 156 -5.10 -4.55 2.18
C ALA A 156 -3.87 -5.46 2.28
N LEU A 157 -3.99 -6.73 1.87
CA LEU A 157 -2.85 -7.66 1.78
C LEU A 157 -1.79 -7.14 0.81
N SER A 158 -2.20 -6.61 -0.34
CA SER A 158 -1.29 -6.01 -1.31
C SER A 158 -0.55 -4.81 -0.71
N GLY A 159 -1.25 -3.87 -0.07
CA GLY A 159 -0.61 -2.73 0.59
C GLY A 159 0.35 -3.16 1.69
N LEU A 160 -0.03 -4.16 2.50
CA LEU A 160 0.76 -4.63 3.63
C LEU A 160 2.02 -5.40 3.22
N LEU A 161 1.94 -6.24 2.18
CA LEU A 161 3.02 -7.17 1.79
C LEU A 161 4.02 -6.53 0.82
N LYS A 162 3.60 -5.58 -0.01
CA LYS A 162 4.48 -4.94 -1.00
C LYS A 162 5.57 -4.13 -0.30
N HIS A 163 6.80 -4.32 -0.75
CA HIS A 163 7.99 -3.67 -0.19
C HIS A 163 8.11 -3.84 1.34
N ASN A 164 7.63 -4.96 1.86
CA ASN A 164 7.61 -5.26 3.29
C ASN A 164 8.00 -6.72 3.56
N ALA A 165 9.30 -6.99 3.49
CA ALA A 165 9.90 -8.30 3.74
C ALA A 165 9.49 -8.90 5.11
N PRO A 166 9.41 -8.15 6.22
CA PRO A 166 8.87 -8.66 7.48
C PRO A 166 7.44 -9.24 7.35
N ALA A 167 6.54 -8.55 6.66
CA ALA A 167 5.17 -9.05 6.45
C ALA A 167 5.14 -10.29 5.55
N VAL A 168 5.98 -10.35 4.51
CA VAL A 168 6.10 -11.52 3.62
C VAL A 168 6.70 -12.72 4.37
N ALA A 169 7.65 -12.49 5.29
CA ALA A 169 8.17 -13.54 6.17
C ALA A 169 7.08 -14.04 7.13
N ALA A 170 6.33 -13.12 7.76
CA ALA A 170 5.21 -13.44 8.66
C ALA A 170 4.12 -14.26 7.95
N LEU A 171 3.88 -14.03 6.66
CA LEU A 171 2.93 -14.79 5.85
C LEU A 171 3.25 -16.30 5.80
N GLY A 172 4.54 -16.65 5.89
CA GLY A 172 5.01 -18.03 5.84
C GLY A 172 5.11 -18.73 7.19
N THR A 173 4.78 -18.07 8.30
CA THR A 173 4.87 -18.75 9.62
C THR A 173 3.78 -19.80 9.76
N PRO A 174 4.02 -20.87 10.57
CA PRO A 174 3.03 -21.92 10.77
C PRO A 174 1.67 -21.43 11.29
N GLU A 175 1.67 -20.36 12.09
CA GLU A 175 0.46 -19.78 12.68
C GLU A 175 -0.41 -19.08 11.63
N VAL A 176 0.22 -18.46 10.63
CA VAL A 176 -0.48 -17.74 9.55
C VAL A 176 -0.84 -18.69 8.40
N ASN A 177 0.12 -19.53 8.01
CA ASN A 177 0.03 -20.47 6.90
C ASN A 177 -0.60 -19.83 5.64
N GLY A 178 -0.08 -18.66 5.25
CA GLY A 178 -0.74 -17.76 4.32
C GLY A 178 -0.53 -18.12 2.84
N TRP A 179 0.63 -18.67 2.48
CA TRP A 179 0.93 -19.02 1.09
C TRP A 179 -0.03 -20.05 0.48
N PRO A 180 -0.41 -21.16 1.16
CA PRO A 180 -1.44 -22.05 0.64
C PRO A 180 -2.79 -21.35 0.45
N LYS A 181 -3.19 -20.43 1.33
CA LYS A 181 -4.45 -19.69 1.22
C LYS A 181 -4.46 -18.76 0.01
N LEU A 182 -3.36 -18.03 -0.23
CA LEU A 182 -3.21 -17.21 -1.43
C LEU A 182 -3.14 -18.06 -2.70
N ARG A 183 -2.49 -19.23 -2.63
CA ARG A 183 -2.43 -20.18 -3.75
C ARG A 183 -3.82 -20.69 -4.12
N GLU A 184 -4.67 -21.03 -3.15
CA GLU A 184 -6.05 -21.45 -3.46
C GLU A 184 -6.88 -20.30 -4.04
N ALA A 185 -6.61 -19.04 -3.66
CA ALA A 185 -7.26 -17.87 -4.25
C ALA A 185 -6.89 -17.63 -5.73
N LEU A 186 -5.87 -18.30 -6.29
CA LEU A 186 -5.64 -18.33 -7.75
C LEU A 186 -6.66 -19.18 -8.51
N LYS A 187 -7.32 -20.12 -7.83
CA LYS A 187 -8.33 -21.02 -8.41
C LYS A 187 -9.76 -20.55 -8.12
N ASP A 188 -9.88 -19.31 -7.72
CA ASP A 188 -11.14 -18.75 -7.27
C ASP A 188 -12.15 -18.65 -8.41
N PRO A 189 -13.46 -18.92 -8.22
CA PRO A 189 -14.46 -18.77 -9.28
C PRO A 189 -14.59 -17.34 -9.82
N GLU A 190 -14.09 -16.33 -9.13
CA GLU A 190 -14.13 -14.94 -9.57
C GLU A 190 -12.81 -14.54 -10.22
N PHE A 191 -12.82 -14.30 -11.54
CA PHE A 191 -11.64 -13.85 -12.30
C PHE A 191 -11.03 -12.56 -11.73
N SER A 192 -11.85 -11.66 -11.18
CA SER A 192 -11.36 -10.45 -10.53
C SER A 192 -10.43 -10.74 -9.33
N VAL A 193 -10.68 -11.83 -8.60
CA VAL A 193 -9.83 -12.29 -7.50
C VAL A 193 -8.57 -12.96 -8.04
N GLN A 194 -8.71 -13.88 -9.00
CA GLN A 194 -7.55 -14.53 -9.64
C GLN A 194 -6.53 -13.50 -10.17
N ARG A 195 -7.02 -12.47 -10.88
CA ARG A 195 -6.21 -11.35 -11.40
C ARG A 195 -5.46 -10.60 -10.30
N LYS A 196 -6.15 -10.22 -9.22
CA LYS A 196 -5.54 -9.48 -8.11
C LYS A 196 -4.48 -10.31 -7.39
N ILE A 197 -4.70 -11.61 -7.22
CA ILE A 197 -3.72 -12.53 -6.61
C ILE A 197 -2.51 -12.70 -7.52
N ALA A 198 -2.70 -12.94 -8.82
CA ALA A 198 -1.60 -13.03 -9.78
C ALA A 198 -0.75 -11.75 -9.82
N PHE A 199 -1.40 -10.58 -9.78
CA PHE A 199 -0.73 -9.29 -9.69
C PHE A 199 0.04 -9.10 -8.37
N LEU A 200 -0.56 -9.48 -7.24
CA LEU A 200 0.12 -9.46 -5.94
C LEU A 200 1.39 -10.31 -5.97
N PHE A 201 1.25 -11.56 -6.39
CA PHE A 201 2.35 -12.51 -6.56
C PHE A 201 3.46 -11.99 -7.46
N ASN A 202 3.12 -11.39 -8.60
CA ASN A 202 4.12 -10.78 -9.47
C ASN A 202 4.84 -9.64 -8.74
N THR A 203 4.11 -8.79 -8.02
CA THR A 203 4.72 -7.68 -7.28
C THR A 203 5.65 -8.17 -6.16
N LEU A 204 5.31 -9.25 -5.45
CA LEU A 204 6.17 -9.79 -4.40
C LEU A 204 7.47 -10.38 -4.95
N LEU A 205 7.44 -10.91 -6.18
CA LEU A 205 8.61 -11.47 -6.85
C LEU A 205 9.50 -10.43 -7.54
N THR A 206 8.94 -9.31 -8.00
CA THR A 206 9.71 -8.25 -8.68
C THR A 206 10.82 -7.74 -7.77
N PRO A 207 12.10 -7.92 -8.15
CA PRO A 207 13.21 -7.38 -7.39
C PRO A 207 13.14 -5.86 -7.35
N VAL A 208 13.26 -5.27 -6.17
CA VAL A 208 13.47 -3.82 -6.04
C VAL A 208 14.88 -3.54 -6.56
N GLN A 209 14.99 -2.91 -7.75
CA GLN A 209 16.27 -2.38 -8.19
C GLN A 209 16.69 -1.31 -7.19
N ALA A 210 17.89 -1.45 -6.62
CA ALA A 210 18.47 -0.39 -5.82
C ALA A 210 18.73 0.79 -6.76
N GLN A 211 17.81 1.75 -6.80
CA GLN A 211 18.05 3.04 -7.44
C GLN A 211 19.11 3.78 -6.61
N TYR A 212 20.37 3.48 -6.87
CA TYR A 212 21.48 4.36 -6.52
C TYR A 212 21.85 5.19 -7.75
N ASP A 213 20.96 6.10 -8.14
CA ASP A 213 21.29 7.23 -9.00
C ASP A 213 21.12 8.51 -8.18
N THR A 214 21.96 8.70 -7.16
CA THR A 214 22.39 10.06 -6.82
C THR A 214 23.57 10.37 -7.71
N ASP A 215 23.26 11.05 -8.81
CA ASP A 215 24.22 11.73 -9.66
C ASP A 215 25.12 12.64 -8.77
N PRO A 216 26.45 12.46 -8.69
CA PRO A 216 27.31 13.27 -7.81
C PRO A 216 27.46 14.72 -8.26
N SER A 217 26.80 15.14 -9.35
CA SER A 217 27.08 16.40 -10.04
C SER A 217 26.26 17.61 -9.57
N VAL A 218 25.49 17.55 -8.48
CA VAL A 218 24.74 18.71 -7.96
C VAL A 218 25.38 19.32 -6.68
N ALA A 219 26.49 18.78 -6.20
CA ALA A 219 27.20 19.28 -5.02
C ALA A 219 28.37 20.24 -5.35
N THR A 220 28.17 21.25 -6.21
CA THR A 220 29.10 22.40 -6.30
C THR A 220 28.43 23.62 -6.93
N ALA A 221 27.67 24.36 -6.13
CA ALA A 221 27.45 25.79 -6.36
C ALA A 221 27.52 26.53 -5.01
N PRO A 222 28.50 27.44 -4.80
CA PRO A 222 28.57 28.22 -3.58
C PRO A 222 27.54 29.37 -3.66
N GLY A 223 26.48 29.28 -2.87
CA GLY A 223 25.60 30.42 -2.57
C GLY A 223 26.23 31.30 -1.48
N PRO A 224 25.91 32.61 -1.44
CA PRO A 224 26.59 33.57 -0.56
C PRO A 224 26.30 33.30 0.92
N GLU A 225 27.36 33.28 1.72
CA GLU A 225 27.35 33.10 3.16
C GLU A 225 26.56 34.21 3.86
N LEU A 226 25.60 33.82 4.72
CA LEU A 226 25.05 34.68 5.76
C LEU A 226 25.38 34.06 7.12
N HIS A 227 26.12 34.82 7.92
CA HIS A 227 26.57 34.48 9.25
C HIS A 227 25.42 34.15 10.22
N THR A 228 25.51 33.01 10.90
CA THR A 228 25.03 32.86 12.28
C THR A 228 26.06 32.12 13.12
N VAL A 229 26.50 32.79 14.19
CA VAL A 229 27.26 32.23 15.31
C VAL A 229 26.23 31.88 16.38
N ASP A 230 26.11 30.63 16.80
CA ASP A 230 26.58 30.15 18.11
C ASP A 230 26.14 28.71 18.39
N GLU A 231 26.95 28.00 19.16
CA GLU A 231 26.90 26.57 19.45
C GLU A 231 25.69 26.14 20.31
N GLN A 232 24.97 25.10 19.89
CA GLN A 232 24.22 24.23 20.80
C GLN A 232 24.08 22.79 20.24
N LYS A 233 24.21 21.85 21.18
CA LYS A 233 24.34 20.37 21.13
C LYS A 233 23.21 19.61 20.40
N PRO A 234 23.38 18.29 20.12
CA PRO A 234 22.88 17.62 18.92
C PRO A 234 21.36 17.55 18.94
N ASN A 235 20.73 18.09 17.90
CA ASN A 235 19.30 18.01 17.74
C ASN A 235 18.96 16.59 17.26
N ASN A 236 18.14 15.91 18.05
CA ASN A 236 17.52 14.64 17.71
C ASN A 236 16.53 14.95 16.58
N GLU A 237 16.95 14.79 15.33
CA GLU A 237 16.06 14.98 14.18
C GLU A 237 14.87 14.01 14.36
N ILE A 238 13.67 14.57 14.45
CA ILE A 238 12.42 13.81 14.38
C ILE A 238 12.35 13.33 12.93
N ILE A 239 12.92 12.16 12.68
CA ILE A 239 12.80 11.47 11.40
C ILE A 239 11.32 11.09 11.26
N HIS A 240 10.54 11.90 10.55
CA HIS A 240 9.19 11.53 10.15
C HIS A 240 9.23 10.16 9.47
N GLU A 241 8.37 9.22 9.89
CA GLU A 241 8.32 7.82 9.43
C GLU A 241 7.79 7.71 7.98
N THR A 242 8.47 8.37 7.06
CA THR A 242 8.26 8.25 5.62
C THR A 242 8.96 7.00 5.07
N SER A 243 8.62 6.61 3.85
CA SER A 243 9.24 5.44 3.19
C SER A 243 10.76 5.54 3.08
N HIS A 244 11.31 6.76 2.99
CA HIS A 244 12.75 7.01 3.01
C HIS A 244 13.36 6.70 4.39
N ALA A 245 12.73 7.15 5.47
CA ALA A 245 13.18 6.88 6.84
C ALA A 245 13.22 5.39 7.19
N ALA A 246 12.20 4.63 6.75
CA ALA A 246 12.19 3.19 6.97
C ALA A 246 13.26 2.46 6.15
N HIS A 247 13.52 2.90 4.91
CA HIS A 247 14.60 2.35 4.09
C HIS A 247 15.99 2.66 4.66
N LEU A 248 16.19 3.86 5.23
CA LEU A 248 17.43 4.21 5.93
C LEU A 248 17.67 3.33 7.17
N LYS A 249 16.61 2.92 7.88
CA LYS A 249 16.70 2.01 9.04
C LYS A 249 17.03 0.57 8.63
N ASP A 250 16.40 0.05 7.57
CA ASP A 250 16.65 -1.29 7.03
C ASP A 250 16.50 -1.30 5.50
N PRO A 251 17.60 -1.21 4.74
CA PRO A 251 17.56 -1.22 3.28
C PRO A 251 17.01 -2.52 2.69
N SER A 252 17.06 -3.63 3.43
CA SER A 252 16.58 -4.93 2.98
C SER A 252 15.07 -5.12 3.18
N ARG A 253 14.43 -4.24 3.97
CA ARG A 253 13.00 -4.28 4.28
C ARG A 253 12.12 -4.29 3.03
N SER A 254 12.52 -3.61 1.96
CA SER A 254 11.74 -3.57 0.72
C SER A 254 11.92 -4.81 -0.17
N ASN A 255 12.88 -5.69 0.14
CA ASN A 255 13.23 -6.83 -0.71
C ASN A 255 12.38 -8.07 -0.39
N THR A 256 11.23 -8.17 -1.03
CA THR A 256 10.31 -9.32 -0.89
C THR A 256 10.66 -10.49 -1.80
N SER A 257 11.37 -10.23 -2.91
CA SER A 257 11.57 -11.17 -4.02
C SER A 257 12.17 -12.52 -3.62
N LYS A 258 13.20 -12.51 -2.76
CA LYS A 258 13.88 -13.73 -2.32
C LYS A 258 12.98 -14.61 -1.46
N ILE A 259 12.24 -14.00 -0.52
CA ILE A 259 11.32 -14.70 0.38
C ILE A 259 10.17 -15.29 -0.44
N ALA A 260 9.59 -14.49 -1.34
CA ALA A 260 8.53 -14.94 -2.22
C ALA A 260 9.00 -16.09 -3.13
N ARG A 261 10.20 -16.01 -3.73
CA ARG A 261 10.72 -17.08 -4.60
C ARG A 261 10.82 -18.43 -3.88
N VAL A 262 11.33 -18.45 -2.65
CA VAL A 262 11.43 -19.67 -1.84
C VAL A 262 10.04 -20.24 -1.55
N ALA A 263 9.10 -19.40 -1.13
CA ALA A 263 7.73 -19.83 -0.85
C ALA A 263 7.02 -20.39 -2.11
N PHE A 264 7.29 -19.83 -3.29
CA PHE A 264 6.73 -20.35 -4.55
C PHE A 264 7.20 -21.78 -4.85
N GLU A 265 8.48 -22.08 -4.58
CA GLU A 265 9.06 -23.42 -4.76
C GLU A 265 8.48 -24.43 -3.77
N GLU A 266 8.32 -24.02 -2.51
CA GLU A 266 7.78 -24.83 -1.42
C GLU A 266 6.30 -25.16 -1.62
N HIS A 267 5.49 -24.16 -1.99
CA HIS A 267 4.04 -24.31 -2.09
C HIS A 267 3.52 -24.65 -3.49
N LYS A 268 4.43 -24.85 -4.46
CA LYS A 268 4.10 -25.19 -5.86
C LYS A 268 3.11 -24.21 -6.48
N ILE A 269 3.35 -22.91 -6.26
CA ILE A 269 2.44 -21.85 -6.73
C ILE A 269 2.40 -21.81 -8.26
N ILE A 270 3.55 -22.00 -8.91
CA ILE A 270 3.66 -21.98 -10.37
C ILE A 270 2.90 -23.11 -11.03
N ASP A 271 2.89 -24.30 -10.44
CA ASP A 271 2.10 -25.44 -10.93
C ASP A 271 0.61 -25.07 -11.01
N VAL A 272 0.10 -24.33 -10.03
CA VAL A 272 -1.29 -23.85 -10.02
C VAL A 272 -1.52 -22.79 -11.11
N VAL A 273 -0.59 -21.85 -11.29
CA VAL A 273 -0.68 -20.82 -12.35
C VAL A 273 -0.70 -21.47 -13.74
N VAL A 274 0.16 -22.46 -13.97
CA VAL A 274 0.23 -23.17 -15.25
C VAL A 274 -1.02 -24.03 -15.48
N SER A 275 -1.49 -24.72 -14.44
CA SER A 275 -2.77 -25.44 -14.52
C SER A 275 -3.91 -24.48 -14.89
N ALA A 276 -4.00 -23.31 -14.26
CA ALA A 276 -5.05 -22.32 -14.55
C ALA A 276 -4.96 -21.73 -15.98
N LEU A 277 -3.77 -21.70 -16.59
CA LEU A 277 -3.59 -21.26 -17.97
C LEU A 277 -3.96 -22.35 -19.00
N ILE A 278 -3.65 -23.61 -18.70
CA ILE A 278 -3.81 -24.73 -19.63
C ILE A 278 -5.20 -25.35 -19.51
N ASP A 279 -5.61 -25.64 -18.28
CA ASP A 279 -6.88 -26.28 -17.96
C ASP A 279 -7.91 -25.16 -17.80
N SER A 280 -8.50 -24.74 -18.91
CA SER A 280 -9.57 -23.75 -18.90
C SER A 280 -10.73 -24.27 -18.05
N VAL A 281 -10.94 -23.68 -16.88
CA VAL A 281 -12.09 -24.01 -16.03
C VAL A 281 -13.32 -23.35 -16.64
N PRO A 282 -14.34 -24.10 -17.08
CA PRO A 282 -15.56 -23.49 -17.61
C PRO A 282 -16.22 -22.60 -16.55
N HIS A 283 -16.60 -21.38 -16.94
CA HIS A 283 -17.30 -20.41 -16.10
C HIS A 283 -18.62 -20.02 -16.79
N GLY A 284 -19.76 -20.20 -16.11
CA GLY A 284 -21.09 -19.79 -16.57
C GLY A 284 -22.03 -20.93 -16.97
N GLU A 285 -23.32 -20.62 -17.11
CA GLU A 285 -24.38 -21.59 -17.51
C GLU A 285 -24.24 -22.10 -18.95
N ASP A 286 -23.41 -21.45 -19.77
CA ASP A 286 -23.27 -21.72 -21.20
C ASP A 286 -22.19 -22.76 -21.56
N ASP A 287 -21.51 -23.38 -20.57
CA ASP A 287 -20.44 -24.38 -20.76
C ASP A 287 -19.29 -23.93 -21.70
N GLN A 288 -19.22 -22.64 -22.07
CA GLN A 288 -18.13 -22.08 -22.85
C GLN A 288 -16.98 -21.76 -21.90
N ALA A 289 -15.88 -22.49 -22.04
CA ALA A 289 -14.62 -22.21 -21.37
C ALA A 289 -14.04 -20.88 -21.88
N GLN A 290 -14.51 -19.77 -21.32
CA GLN A 290 -13.98 -18.45 -21.62
C GLN A 290 -12.87 -18.12 -20.62
N LEU A 291 -11.63 -18.13 -21.10
CA LEU A 291 -10.48 -17.69 -20.32
C LEU A 291 -10.52 -16.15 -20.20
N ASP A 292 -10.32 -15.63 -18.99
CA ASP A 292 -10.17 -14.20 -18.76
C ASP A 292 -8.80 -13.75 -19.29
N ALA A 293 -8.81 -13.03 -20.42
CA ALA A 293 -7.57 -12.60 -21.10
C ALA A 293 -6.66 -11.77 -20.19
N ASP A 294 -7.24 -10.96 -19.30
CA ASP A 294 -6.51 -10.12 -18.34
C ASP A 294 -5.82 -10.98 -17.24
N PHE A 295 -6.47 -12.05 -16.76
CA PHE A 295 -5.82 -13.05 -15.93
C PHE A 295 -4.68 -13.76 -16.68
N GLN A 296 -4.89 -14.18 -17.93
CA GLN A 296 -3.86 -14.86 -18.72
C GLN A 296 -2.62 -13.98 -18.89
N GLU A 297 -2.79 -12.69 -19.20
CA GLU A 297 -1.71 -11.71 -19.25
C GLU A 297 -0.93 -11.66 -17.93
N LYS A 298 -1.64 -11.54 -16.80
CA LYS A 298 -1.02 -11.46 -15.47
C LYS A 298 -0.31 -12.75 -15.08
N ALA A 299 -0.88 -13.90 -15.42
CA ALA A 299 -0.28 -15.21 -15.19
C ALA A 299 0.99 -15.38 -16.04
N LEU A 300 0.99 -14.96 -17.31
CA LEU A 300 2.16 -14.97 -18.18
C LEU A 300 3.27 -14.05 -17.67
N ARG A 301 2.92 -12.83 -17.24
CA ARG A 301 3.85 -11.90 -16.62
C ARG A 301 4.46 -12.50 -15.35
N LEU A 302 3.65 -13.13 -14.52
CA LEU A 302 4.08 -13.83 -13.31
C LEU A 302 5.05 -14.99 -13.63
N LEU A 303 4.75 -15.82 -14.64
CA LEU A 303 5.62 -16.89 -15.09
C LEU A 303 6.97 -16.36 -15.57
N HIS A 304 6.96 -15.31 -16.39
CA HIS A 304 8.18 -14.67 -16.85
C HIS A 304 9.01 -14.14 -15.68
N THR A 305 8.40 -13.40 -14.75
CA THR A 305 9.08 -12.88 -13.56
C THR A 305 9.69 -14.01 -12.74
N TYR A 306 8.94 -15.07 -12.46
CA TYR A 306 9.45 -16.18 -11.66
C TYR A 306 10.57 -16.98 -12.36
N ILE A 307 10.34 -17.44 -13.59
CA ILE A 307 11.24 -18.37 -14.30
C ILE A 307 12.47 -17.63 -14.84
N VAL A 308 12.28 -16.44 -15.40
CA VAL A 308 13.34 -15.69 -16.10
C VAL A 308 14.06 -14.75 -15.13
N ILE A 309 13.33 -13.84 -14.48
CA ILE A 309 13.92 -12.79 -13.64
C ILE A 309 14.44 -13.38 -12.32
N CYS A 310 13.61 -14.15 -11.62
CA CYS A 310 13.97 -14.75 -10.34
C CYS A 310 14.75 -16.07 -10.48
N LYS A 311 14.91 -16.59 -11.70
CA LYS A 311 15.57 -17.88 -11.99
C LYS A 311 14.97 -19.06 -11.21
N GLY A 312 13.65 -19.04 -11.02
CA GLY A 312 12.89 -20.14 -10.42
C GLY A 312 12.81 -21.37 -11.34
N HIS A 313 12.46 -22.51 -10.75
CA HIS A 313 12.38 -23.77 -11.47
C HIS A 313 11.04 -23.88 -12.23
N PRO A 314 11.04 -24.19 -13.54
CA PRO A 314 9.79 -24.41 -14.26
C PRO A 314 9.03 -25.61 -13.65
N PRO A 315 7.70 -25.68 -13.83
CA PRO A 315 6.91 -26.78 -13.28
C PRO A 315 7.23 -28.09 -14.03
N ASP A 316 8.02 -28.97 -13.41
CA ASP A 316 8.47 -30.23 -14.02
C ASP A 316 7.35 -31.10 -14.61
N PRO A 317 6.21 -31.36 -13.92
CA PRO A 317 5.16 -32.23 -14.47
C PRO A 317 4.42 -31.60 -15.65
N GLN A 318 4.44 -30.27 -15.79
CA GLN A 318 3.64 -29.53 -16.77
C GLN A 318 4.49 -28.83 -17.84
N ARG A 319 5.81 -28.94 -17.76
CA ARG A 319 6.77 -28.24 -18.62
C ARG A 319 6.49 -28.41 -20.11
N ALA A 320 6.30 -29.65 -20.56
CA ALA A 320 6.02 -29.95 -21.97
C ALA A 320 4.65 -29.39 -22.43
N SER A 321 3.65 -29.42 -21.56
CA SER A 321 2.31 -28.88 -21.84
C SER A 321 2.34 -27.36 -21.91
N LEU A 322 3.02 -26.70 -20.97
CA LEU A 322 3.23 -25.25 -20.97
C LEU A 322 3.93 -24.81 -22.26
N ARG A 323 5.03 -25.48 -22.63
CA ARG A 323 5.76 -25.16 -23.85
C ARG A 323 4.88 -25.25 -25.09
N ARG A 324 4.11 -26.33 -25.22
CA ARG A 324 3.18 -26.52 -26.34
C ARG A 324 2.11 -25.43 -26.39
N TRP A 325 1.58 -25.03 -25.23
CA TRP A 325 0.59 -23.96 -25.11
C TRP A 325 1.18 -22.61 -25.54
N LEU A 326 2.37 -22.26 -25.04
CA LEU A 326 3.09 -21.03 -25.42
C LEU A 326 3.41 -20.96 -26.91
N GLU A 327 3.80 -22.09 -27.53
CA GLU A 327 4.07 -22.15 -28.97
C GLU A 327 2.79 -22.01 -29.80
N LYS A 328 1.68 -22.61 -29.35
CA LYS A 328 0.37 -22.52 -30.02
C LYS A 328 -0.16 -21.08 -30.04
N ASP A 329 -0.11 -20.39 -28.90
CA ASP A 329 -0.72 -19.06 -28.73
C ASP A 329 0.30 -17.92 -28.83
N LYS A 330 1.50 -18.20 -29.37
CA LYS A 330 2.65 -17.27 -29.46
C LYS A 330 2.30 -15.89 -30.01
N ALA A 331 1.49 -15.83 -31.07
CA ALA A 331 1.13 -14.57 -31.72
C ALA A 331 0.29 -13.66 -30.80
N TRP A 332 -0.68 -14.23 -30.10
CA TRP A 332 -1.50 -13.50 -29.13
C TRP A 332 -0.66 -13.07 -27.92
N ILE A 333 0.19 -13.95 -27.39
CA ILE A 333 1.07 -13.63 -26.26
C ILE A 333 2.00 -12.45 -26.57
N ALA A 334 2.59 -12.45 -27.77
CA ALA A 334 3.51 -11.42 -28.23
C ALA A 334 2.86 -10.04 -28.39
N ASP A 335 1.55 -10.01 -28.67
CA ASP A 335 0.76 -8.80 -28.85
C ASP A 335 0.18 -8.27 -27.53
N SER A 336 -0.29 -9.18 -26.67
CA SER A 336 -1.11 -8.83 -25.51
C SER A 336 -0.42 -8.94 -24.15
N ALA A 337 0.65 -9.74 -23.99
CA ALA A 337 1.15 -10.06 -22.65
C ALA A 337 2.66 -9.93 -22.42
N LEU A 338 3.48 -10.45 -23.34
CA LEU A 338 4.93 -10.45 -23.25
C LEU A 338 5.50 -9.95 -24.58
N SER A 339 6.56 -9.16 -24.55
CA SER A 339 7.28 -8.83 -25.78
C SER A 339 7.85 -10.09 -26.44
N SER A 340 8.14 -10.03 -27.74
CA SER A 340 8.72 -11.17 -28.47
C SER A 340 10.04 -11.66 -27.87
N SER A 341 10.83 -10.76 -27.28
CA SER A 341 12.06 -11.11 -26.55
C SER A 341 11.76 -11.85 -25.24
N GLU A 342 10.86 -11.32 -24.41
CA GLU A 342 10.47 -11.93 -23.13
C GLU A 342 9.86 -13.33 -23.34
N LEU A 343 9.00 -13.48 -24.35
CA LEU A 343 8.43 -14.79 -24.70
C LEU A 343 9.51 -15.77 -25.17
N SER A 344 10.50 -15.29 -25.91
CA SER A 344 11.63 -16.14 -26.34
C SER A 344 12.48 -16.59 -25.15
N GLU A 345 12.74 -15.69 -24.19
CA GLU A 345 13.46 -16.03 -22.95
C GLU A 345 12.68 -17.05 -22.11
N LEU A 346 11.35 -16.87 -21.99
CA LEU A 346 10.49 -17.82 -21.29
C LEU A 346 10.49 -19.20 -21.97
N LEU A 347 10.39 -19.26 -23.31
CA LEU A 347 10.46 -20.50 -24.09
C LEU A 347 11.84 -21.18 -24.05
N GLN A 348 12.92 -20.46 -23.75
CA GLN A 348 14.24 -21.07 -23.56
C GLN A 348 14.38 -21.74 -22.19
N ARG A 349 13.67 -21.23 -21.18
CA ARG A 349 13.73 -21.72 -19.79
C ARG A 349 12.59 -22.68 -19.41
N THR A 350 11.55 -22.75 -20.24
CA THR A 350 10.47 -23.74 -20.20
C THR A 350 10.70 -24.81 -21.25
#